data_AF-A0A2M9KY71-F1
#
_entry.id   AF-A0A2M9KY71-F1
#
_cell.length_a   1.000
_cell.length_b   1.000
_cell.length_c   1.000
_cell.angle_alpha   90.00
_cell.angle_beta   90.00
_cell.angle_gamma   90.00
#
_symmetry.space_group_name_H-M   'P 1'
#
loop_
_entity.id
_entity.type
_entity.pdbx_description
1 polymer ?
#
loop_
_entity_poly.entity_id
_entity_poly.type
_entity_poly.pdbx_seq_one_letter_code
_entity_poly.pdbx_strand_id
1 'polypeptide(L)'
;MSDEGTEQAIGHVLDALNVTATLNEGELVAGAVVLLKVLQEDGETRLSLTYSDGLGWIERIGMLRVAELVDNGSSTLGSHAE
;
A
#
# COMPACT_ATOMS: atom_id res chain seq x y z
N MET A 1 1.54 28.35 7.23
CA MET A 1 0.17 27.90 6.95
C MET A 1 0.19 26.41 7.10
N SER A 2 -0.63 25.84 7.98
CA SER A 2 -0.69 24.38 8.14
C SER A 2 -1.35 23.81 6.89
N ASP A 3 -0.65 22.90 6.22
CA ASP A 3 -1.21 22.12 5.11
C ASP A 3 -2.21 21.10 5.69
N GLU A 4 -3.42 21.57 6.01
CA GLU A 4 -4.50 20.71 6.48
C GLU A 4 -5.09 19.99 5.27
N GLY A 5 -4.53 18.83 4.97
CA GLY A 5 -5.08 17.91 3.99
C GLY A 5 -6.50 17.50 4.36
N THR A 6 -7.41 17.49 3.38
CA THR A 6 -8.77 16.98 3.57
C THR A 6 -8.76 15.46 3.45
N GLU A 7 -9.38 14.78 4.41
CA GLU A 7 -9.58 13.33 4.37
C GLU A 7 -10.55 12.97 3.23
N GLN A 8 -10.14 12.02 2.39
CA GLN A 8 -10.92 11.56 1.25
C GLN A 8 -10.79 10.04 1.11
N ALA A 9 -11.83 9.40 0.57
CA ALA A 9 -11.79 7.97 0.29
C ALA A 9 -10.70 7.66 -0.75
N ILE A 10 -9.77 6.77 -0.43
CA ILE A 10 -8.58 6.54 -1.28
C ILE A 10 -8.87 5.84 -2.61
N GLY A 11 -10.05 5.24 -2.77
CA GLY A 11 -10.41 4.40 -3.94
C GLY A 11 -10.16 5.09 -5.28
N HIS A 12 -10.67 6.31 -5.48
CA HIS A 12 -10.49 7.03 -6.74
C HIS A 12 -9.02 7.38 -7.05
N VAL A 13 -8.18 7.53 -6.02
CA VAL A 13 -6.74 7.77 -6.18
C VAL A 13 -6.05 6.52 -6.71
N LEU A 14 -6.40 5.35 -6.16
CA LEU A 14 -5.87 4.06 -6.62
C LEU A 14 -6.33 3.75 -8.05
N ASP A 15 -7.60 4.01 -8.36
CA ASP A 15 -8.16 3.82 -9.70
C ASP A 15 -7.45 4.69 -10.74
N ALA A 16 -7.19 5.97 -10.43
CA ALA A 16 -6.48 6.88 -11.32
C ALA A 16 -5.04 6.43 -11.62
N LEU A 17 -4.43 5.68 -10.71
CA LEU A 17 -3.10 5.08 -10.86
C LEU A 17 -3.14 3.68 -11.49
N ASN A 18 -4.33 3.16 -11.83
CA ASN A 18 -4.56 1.79 -12.30
C ASN A 18 -4.00 0.72 -11.34
N VAL A 19 -4.11 0.95 -10.03
CA VAL A 19 -3.69 -0.03 -9.02
C VAL A 19 -4.79 -1.09 -8.86
N THR A 20 -4.43 -2.35 -9.09
CA THR A 20 -5.35 -3.50 -8.98
C THR A 20 -4.78 -4.59 -8.07
N ALA A 21 -5.65 -5.31 -7.37
CA ALA A 21 -5.28 -6.50 -6.60
C ALA A 21 -5.89 -7.77 -7.22
N THR A 22 -5.16 -8.88 -7.13
CA THR A 22 -5.66 -10.20 -7.51
C THR A 22 -6.16 -10.92 -6.26
N LEU A 23 -7.42 -11.34 -6.27
CA LEU A 23 -8.05 -12.11 -5.21
C LEU A 23 -8.60 -13.42 -5.80
N ASN A 24 -8.48 -14.52 -5.06
CA ASN A 24 -9.07 -15.79 -5.44
C ASN A 24 -10.57 -15.85 -5.10
N GLU A 25 -11.29 -16.80 -5.69
CA GLU A 25 -12.70 -17.01 -5.39
C GLU A 25 -12.92 -17.28 -3.89
N GLY A 26 -13.83 -16.52 -3.28
CA GLY A 26 -14.15 -16.63 -1.85
C GLY A 26 -13.23 -15.84 -0.92
N GLU A 27 -12.17 -15.21 -1.42
CA GLU A 27 -11.33 -14.33 -0.60
C GLU A 27 -12.01 -12.98 -0.34
N LEU A 28 -11.86 -12.50 0.89
CA LEU A 28 -12.32 -11.18 1.32
C LEU A 28 -11.13 -10.39 1.88
N VAL A 29 -11.04 -9.12 1.49
CA VAL A 29 -10.04 -8.20 2.03
C VAL A 29 -10.51 -7.73 3.41
N ALA A 30 -9.83 -8.18 4.47
CA ALA A 30 -10.18 -7.83 5.85
C ALA A 30 -9.61 -6.47 6.30
N GLY A 31 -8.59 -5.95 5.61
CA GLY A 31 -7.98 -4.66 5.91
C GLY A 31 -6.87 -4.33 4.92
N ALA A 32 -6.52 -3.06 4.82
CA ALA A 32 -5.49 -2.56 3.93
C ALA A 32 -4.53 -1.61 4.65
N VAL A 33 -3.25 -1.69 4.28
CA VAL A 33 -2.24 -0.69 4.58
C VAL A 33 -1.73 -0.16 3.26
N VAL A 34 -1.85 1.15 3.05
CA VAL A 34 -1.54 1.81 1.77
C VAL A 34 -0.43 2.82 1.98
N LEU A 35 0.67 2.61 1.28
CA LEU A 35 1.78 3.56 1.17
C LEU A 35 1.63 4.37 -0.11
N LEU A 36 1.57 5.69 0.03
CA LEU A 36 1.42 6.64 -1.06
C LEU A 36 2.70 7.45 -1.20
N LYS A 37 3.21 7.51 -2.43
CA LYS A 37 4.21 8.48 -2.83
C LYS A 37 3.49 9.75 -3.29
N VAL A 38 3.63 10.83 -2.52
CA VAL A 38 2.95 12.12 -2.77
C VAL A 38 3.96 13.13 -3.27
N LEU A 39 3.68 13.76 -4.41
CA LEU A 39 4.45 14.88 -4.93
C LEU A 39 3.87 16.18 -4.36
N GLN A 40 4.72 17.00 -3.73
CA GLN A 40 4.37 18.28 -3.13
C GLN A 40 4.50 19.42 -4.13
N GLU A 41 3.92 20.59 -3.81
CA GLU A 41 3.93 21.76 -4.70
C GLU A 41 5.35 22.31 -4.98
N ASP A 42 6.27 22.11 -4.03
CA ASP A 42 7.69 22.47 -4.16
C ASP A 42 8.49 21.46 -4.99
N GLY A 43 7.86 20.39 -5.48
CA GLY A 43 8.48 19.32 -6.25
C GLY A 43 9.12 18.22 -5.39
N GLU A 44 9.09 18.35 -4.06
CA GLU A 44 9.58 17.31 -3.16
C GLU A 44 8.60 16.14 -3.09
N THR A 45 9.13 14.96 -2.74
CA THR A 45 8.29 13.77 -2.53
C THR A 45 8.19 13.45 -1.04
N ARG A 46 6.97 13.19 -0.58
CA ARG A 46 6.69 12.64 0.75
C ARG A 46 6.06 11.26 0.67
N LEU A 47 6.33 10.40 1.65
CA LEU A 47 5.58 9.18 1.88
C LEU A 47 4.41 9.45 2.84
N SER A 48 3.22 8.99 2.46
CA SER A 48 2.02 9.02 3.30
C SER A 48 1.52 7.60 3.52
N LEU A 49 1.17 7.30 4.77
CA LEU A 49 0.64 6.00 5.18
C LEU A 49 -0.81 6.19 5.61
N THR A 50 -1.71 5.40 5.02
CA THR A 50 -3.11 5.28 5.46
C THR A 50 -3.47 3.80 5.58
N TYR A 51 -4.49 3.49 6.37
CA TYR A 51 -4.86 2.11 6.68
C TYR A 51 -6.32 2.03 7.12
N SER A 52 -6.92 0.83 7.00
CA SER A 52 -8.29 0.58 7.42
C SER A 52 -8.51 0.82 8.92
N ASP A 53 -9.68 1.33 9.27
CA ASP A 53 -10.13 1.41 10.66
C ASP A 53 -10.09 0.02 11.32
N GLY A 54 -9.64 -0.02 12.58
CA GLY A 54 -9.52 -1.25 13.35
C GLY A 54 -8.17 -1.97 13.22
N LEU A 55 -7.30 -1.59 12.27
CA LEU A 55 -5.94 -2.14 12.21
C LEU A 55 -5.06 -1.58 13.33
N GLY A 56 -4.73 -2.44 14.30
CA GLY A 56 -3.82 -2.13 15.38
C GLY A 56 -2.41 -1.78 14.87
N TRP A 57 -1.63 -1.07 15.69
CA TRP A 57 -0.24 -0.73 15.31
C TRP A 57 0.62 -1.98 15.07
N ILE A 58 0.41 -3.05 15.82
CA ILE A 58 1.13 -4.32 15.67
C ILE A 58 0.81 -4.96 14.31
N GLU A 59 -0.46 -5.02 13.94
CA GLU A 59 -0.91 -5.58 12.66
C GLU A 59 -0.33 -4.79 11.48
N ARG A 60 -0.35 -3.46 11.55
CA ARG A 60 0.23 -2.59 10.52
C ARG A 60 1.72 -2.84 10.31
N ILE A 61 2.50 -2.89 11.39
CA ILE A 61 3.94 -3.18 11.31
C ILE A 61 4.20 -4.59 10.78
N GLY A 62 3.41 -5.57 11.23
CA GLY A 62 3.48 -6.94 10.73
C GLY A 62 3.25 -7.02 9.21
N MET A 63 2.20 -6.37 8.71
CA MET A 63 1.89 -6.30 7.28
C MET A 63 3.03 -5.66 6.47
N LEU A 64 3.58 -4.53 6.93
CA LEU A 64 4.68 -3.86 6.25
C LEU A 64 5.94 -4.73 6.19
N ARG A 65 6.26 -5.44 7.28
CA ARG A 65 7.43 -6.32 7.32
C ARG A 65 7.25 -7.54 6.42
N VAL A 66 6.05 -8.12 6.36
CA VAL A 66 5.74 -9.21 5.43
C VAL A 66 5.84 -8.71 3.98
N ALA A 67 5.32 -7.53 3.67
CA ALA A 67 5.43 -6.93 2.34
C ALA A 67 6.89 -6.76 1.91
N GLU A 68 7.74 -6.23 2.79
CA GLU A 68 9.19 -6.11 2.55
C GLU A 68 9.85 -7.47 2.25
N LEU A 69 9.47 -8.52 2.99
CA LEU A 69 9.99 -9.87 2.76
C LEU A 69 9.51 -10.46 1.43
N VAL A 70 8.25 -10.23 1.05
CA VAL A 70 7.69 -10.71 -0.23
C VAL A 70 8.35 -10.00 -1.40
N ASP A 71 8.52 -8.68 -1.34
CA ASP A 71 9.18 -7.91 -2.39
C ASP A 71 10.65 -8.33 -2.55
N ASN A 72 11.37 -8.48 -1.43
CA ASN A 72 12.76 -8.92 -1.46
C ASN A 72 12.90 -10.38 -1.90
N GLY A 73 11.98 -11.27 -1.50
CA GLY A 73 11.97 -12.70 -1.83
C GLY A 73 11.49 -13.00 -3.26
N SER A 74 10.72 -12.11 -3.89
CA SER A 74 10.25 -12.27 -5.27
C SER A 74 11.35 -12.07 -6.32
N SER A 75 12.55 -11.64 -5.90
CA SER A 75 13.70 -11.49 -6.80
C SER A 75 14.46 -12.79 -7.11
N THR A 76 14.09 -13.94 -6.51
CA THR A 76 14.84 -15.22 -6.65
C THR A 76 14.09 -16.40 -7.28
N LEU A 77 12.83 -16.27 -7.70
CA LEU A 77 12.03 -17.38 -8.28
C LEU A 77 11.94 -17.37 -9.82
N GLY A 78 12.86 -16.68 -10.49
CA GLY A 78 13.02 -16.68 -11.95
C GLY A 78 14.24 -17.48 -12.42
N SER A 79 14.44 -18.71 -11.97
CA SER A 79 15.42 -19.63 -12.56
C SER A 79 15.20 -21.03 -12.01
N HIS A 80 14.55 -21.88 -12.82
CA HIS A 80 14.83 -23.30 -13.06
C HIS A 80 13.62 -23.88 -13.79
N ALA A 81 13.61 -23.67 -15.11
CA ALA A 81 12.88 -24.52 -16.03
C ALA A 81 13.94 -25.18 -16.94
N GLU A 82 14.32 -26.40 -16.59
CA GLU A 82 14.85 -27.43 -17.51
C GLU A 82 14.26 -28.77 -17.10
#